data_AF-A0A7Z7QM67-F1
#
_entry.id   AF-A0A7Z7QM67-F1
#
_cell.length_a   1.000
_cell.length_b   1.000
_cell.length_c   1.000
_cell.angle_alpha   90.00
_cell.angle_beta   90.00
_cell.angle_gamma   90.00
#
_symmetry.space_group_name_H-M   'P 1'
#
loop_
_entity.id
_entity.type
_entity.pdbx_description
1 polymer ?
#
loop_
_entity_poly.entity_id
_entity_poly.type
_entity_poly.pdbx_seq_one_letter_code
_entity_poly.pdbx_strand_id
1 'polypeptide(L)' 'MKTCRELYAELEYWDQYQPNNASSSILKQAMRNQIKSQIRDQIDVSKNKDTILKITN' A
#
# COMPACT_ATOMS: atom_id res chain seq x y z
N MET A 1 -1.29 3.47 -12.28
CA MET A 1 -0.92 2.53 -11.21
C MET A 1 0.01 3.28 -10.26
N LYS A 2 -0.29 3.33 -8.96
CA LYS A 2 0.64 3.94 -7.98
C LYS A 2 1.91 3.10 -7.90
N THR A 3 3.05 3.73 -7.70
CA THR A 3 4.33 3.08 -7.41
C THR A 3 4.36 2.57 -5.97
N CYS A 4 5.24 1.60 -5.67
CA CYS A 4 5.50 1.19 -4.29
C CYS A 4 5.83 2.39 -3.39
N ARG A 5 6.59 3.38 -3.90
CA ARG A 5 6.96 4.58 -3.13
C ARG A 5 5.75 5.40 -2.71
N GLU A 6 4.83 5.63 -3.64
CA GLU A 6 3.58 6.35 -3.36
C GLU A 6 2.69 5.59 -2.39
N LEU A 7 2.60 4.27 -2.53
CA LEU A 7 1.83 3.42 -1.60
C LEU A 7 2.40 3.45 -0.17
N TYR A 8 3.73 3.44 0.00
CA TYR A 8 4.34 3.58 1.32
C TYR A 8 4.14 4.96 1.93
N ALA A 9 4.25 6.03 1.13
CA ALA A 9 3.97 7.39 1.59
C ALA A 9 2.51 7.55 2.06
N GLU A 10 1.55 6.95 1.35
CA GLU A 10 0.15 6.93 1.78
C GLU A 10 -0.08 6.10 3.04
N LEU A 11 0.63 4.98 3.18
CA LEU A 11 0.54 4.16 4.39
C LEU A 11 1.03 4.96 5.61
N GLU A 12 2.14 5.68 5.48
CA GLU A 12 2.70 6.55 6.52
C GLU A 12 1.71 7.67 6.90
N TYR A 13 1.11 8.32 5.90
CA TYR A 13 0.05 9.31 6.13
C TYR A 13 -1.08 8.73 7.01
N TRP A 14 -1.59 7.54 6.64
CA TRP A 14 -2.67 6.92 7.40
C TRP A 14 -2.25 6.42 8.78
N ASP A 15 -0.99 6.01 8.95
CA ASP A 15 -0.45 5.64 10.27
C ASP A 15 -0.44 6.86 11.21
N GLN A 16 -0.06 8.04 10.70
CA GLN A 16 -0.04 9.30 11.45
C GLN A 16 -1.42 9.94 11.64
N TYR A 17 -2.38 9.67 10.73
CA TYR A 17 -3.74 10.21 10.79
C TYR A 17 -4.42 9.92 12.14
N GLN A 18 -4.88 10.96 12.83
CA GLN A 18 -5.59 10.85 14.11
C GLN A 18 -7.10 10.90 13.88
N PRO A 19 -7.82 9.76 14.01
CA PRO A 19 -9.28 9.75 13.87
C PRO A 19 -9.94 10.52 15.02
N ASN A 20 -10.97 11.32 14.71
CA ASN A 20 -11.70 12.12 15.68
C ASN A 20 -13.04 11.48 16.11
N ASN A 21 -13.46 10.41 15.42
CA ASN A 21 -14.68 9.65 15.72
C ASN A 21 -14.56 8.19 15.24
N ALA A 22 -15.52 7.35 15.63
CA ALA A 22 -15.54 5.93 15.26
C ALA A 22 -15.50 5.71 13.74
N SER A 23 -16.27 6.47 12.97
CA SER A 23 -16.31 6.38 11.50
C SER A 23 -14.95 6.66 10.86
N SER A 24 -14.24 7.70 11.34
CA SER A 24 -12.88 8.04 10.87
C SER A 24 -11.84 6.98 11.25
N SER A 25 -12.03 6.29 12.39
CA SER A 25 -11.17 5.18 12.80
C SER A 25 -11.36 3.96 11.88
N ILE A 26 -12.61 3.64 11.55
CA ILE A 26 -12.95 2.57 10.60
C ILE A 26 -12.37 2.89 9.22
N LEU A 27 -12.52 4.15 8.77
CA LEU A 27 -11.95 4.61 7.50
C LEU A 27 -10.43 4.46 7.49
N LYS A 28 -9.73 4.93 8.54
CA LYS A 28 -8.27 4.75 8.67
C LYS A 28 -7.87 3.29 8.52
N GLN A 29 -8.57 2.39 9.20
CA GLN A 29 -8.24 0.97 9.13
C GLN A 29 -8.51 0.36 7.75
N ALA A 30 -9.63 0.71 7.12
CA ALA A 30 -9.96 0.25 5.78
C ALA A 30 -8.90 0.69 4.75
N MET A 31 -8.50 1.96 4.80
CA MET A 31 -7.50 2.51 3.88
C MET A 31 -6.13 1.86 4.06
N ARG A 32 -5.69 1.67 5.30
CA ARG A 32 -4.44 0.94 5.59
C ARG A 32 -4.45 -0.49 5.05
N ASN A 33 -5.56 -1.20 5.22
CA ASN A 33 -5.69 -2.58 4.73
C ASN A 33 -5.66 -2.63 3.21
N GLN A 34 -6.35 -1.71 2.54
CA GLN A 34 -6.33 -1.59 1.09
C GLN A 34 -4.91 -1.32 0.57
N ILE A 35 -4.21 -0.34 1.13
CA ILE A 35 -2.85 0.02 0.73
C ILE A 35 -1.89 -1.15 0.95
N LYS A 36 -1.96 -1.84 2.10
CA LYS A 36 -1.15 -3.04 2.38
C LYS A 36 -1.40 -4.16 1.37
N SER A 37 -2.65 -4.35 0.93
CA SER A 37 -2.96 -5.32 -0.13
C SER A 37 -2.30 -4.93 -1.45
N GLN A 38 -2.38 -3.65 -1.83
CA GLN A 38 -1.77 -3.14 -3.06
C GLN A 38 -0.24 -3.28 -3.04
N ILE A 39 0.40 -2.99 -1.91
CA ILE A 39 1.84 -3.20 -1.73
C ILE A 39 2.17 -4.69 -1.88
N ARG A 40 1.41 -5.57 -1.21
CA ARG A 40 1.61 -7.03 -1.30
C ARG A 40 1.53 -7.51 -2.75
N ASP A 41 0.53 -7.06 -3.49
CA ASP A 41 0.34 -7.46 -4.88
C ASP A 41 1.47 -6.96 -5.80
N GLN A 42 2.12 -5.83 -5.49
CA GLN A 42 3.27 -5.33 -6.26
C GLN A 42 4.59 -6.03 -5.92
N ILE A 43 4.79 -6.43 -4.66
CA ILE A 43 6.01 -7.16 -4.25
C ILE A 43 5.89 -8.67 -4.47
N ASP A 44 4.69 -9.17 -4.76
CA ASP A 44 4.47 -10.59 -5.05
C ASP A 44 5.27 -10.97 -6.30
N VAL A 45 6.39 -11.65 -6.05
CA VAL A 45 7.34 -12.08 -7.07
C VAL A 45 6.70 -13.06 -8.05
N SER A 46 5.70 -13.83 -7.59
CA SER A 46 4.98 -14.75 -8.48
C SER A 46 4.12 -14.01 -9.50
N LYS A 47 3.53 -12.88 -9.11
CA LYS A 47 2.71 -12.02 -9.98
C LYS A 47 3.52 -11.04 -10.82
N ASN A 48 4.73 -10.68 -10.37
CA ASN A 48 5.55 -9.63 -10.99
C ASN A 48 6.90 -10.14 -11.53
N LYS A 49 7.04 -11.47 -11.69
CA LYS A 49 8.26 -12.13 -12.16
C LYS A 49 8.88 -11.44 -13.37
N ASP A 50 8.11 -11.22 -14.43
CA ASP A 50 8.63 -10.66 -15.68
C ASP A 50 9.12 -9.22 -15.53
N THR A 51 8.43 -8.42 -14.72
CA THR A 51 8.84 -7.05 -14.40
C THR A 51 10.13 -7.03 -13.59
N ILE A 52 10.27 -7.93 -12.62
CA ILE A 52 11.48 -8.06 -11.80
C ILE A 52 12.66 -8.50 -12.66
N LEU A 53 12.47 -9.52 -13.50
CA LEU A 53 13.52 -10.03 -14.40
C LEU A 53 13.97 -9.00 -15.45
N LYS A 54 13.10 -8.06 -15.85
CA LYS A 54 13.47 -6.94 -16.73
C LYS A 54 14.36 -5.89 -16.07
N ILE A 55 14.30 -5.76 -14.74
CA ILE A 55 15.13 -4.78 -14.00
C ILE A 55 16.52 -5.36 -13.71
N THR A 56 16.63 -6.69 -13.62
CA THR A 56 17.87 -7.39 -13.26
C THR A 56 18.74 -7.80 -14.46
N ASN A 57 18.36 -7.44 -15.69
CA ASN A 57 19.11 -7.66 -16.94
C ASN A 57 19.49 -6.33 -17.57
#